data_AF-A0A9P6AJC3-F1
#
_entry.id   AF-A0A9P6AJC3-F1
#
_cell.length_a   1.000
_cell.length_b   1.000
_cell.length_c   1.000
_cell.angle_alpha   90.00
_cell.angle_beta   90.00
_cell.angle_gamma   90.00
#
_symmetry.space_group_name_H-M   'P 1'
#
loop_
_entity.id
_entity.type
_entity.pdbx_description
1 polymer ?
#
loop_
_entity_poly.entity_id
_entity_poly.type
_entity_poly.pdbx_seq_one_letter_code
_entity_poly.pdbx_strand_id
1 'polypeptide(L)' 'VPIIPAYAITDYKAQSKTLPNVIVDLESCHKTQLAYVMVSHATSLDGLLILRPFDPKRVQSHASQEFQD' A
#
# COMPACT_ATOMS: atom_id res chain seq x y z
N VAL A 1 -5.44 27.84 -8.29
CA VAL A 1 -5.58 26.94 -7.12
C VAL A 1 -4.64 25.76 -7.32
N PRO A 2 -3.70 25.44 -6.41
CA PRO A 2 -2.80 24.32 -6.56
C PRO A 2 -3.51 23.01 -6.16
N ILE A 3 -4.27 22.44 -7.09
CA ILE A 3 -4.97 21.15 -6.92
C ILE A 3 -4.30 20.10 -7.81
N ILE A 4 -3.99 18.95 -7.22
CA ILE A 4 -3.45 17.78 -7.90
C ILE A 4 -4.46 16.64 -7.68
N PRO A 5 -4.89 15.92 -8.72
CA PRO A 5 -5.80 14.79 -8.54
C PRO A 5 -5.12 13.71 -7.69
N ALA A 6 -5.73 13.38 -6.55
CA ALA A 6 -5.24 12.41 -5.58
C ALA A 6 -5.89 11.02 -5.74
N TYR A 7 -6.27 10.65 -6.97
CA TYR A 7 -6.89 9.37 -7.26
C TYR A 7 -5.91 8.18 -7.08
N ALA A 8 -4.61 8.46 -7.23
CA ALA A 8 -3.53 7.56 -6.84
C ALA A 8 -2.54 8.36 -5.96
N ILE A 9 -2.30 7.86 -4.75
CA ILE A 9 -1.36 8.47 -3.79
C ILE A 9 -0.30 7.43 -3.52
N THR A 10 0.97 7.79 -3.71
CA THR A 10 2.08 6.93 -3.28
C THR A 10 2.05 6.81 -1.76
N ASP A 11 2.43 5.65 -1.24
CA ASP A 11 2.67 5.40 0.19
C ASP A 11 3.28 6.60 0.95
N TYR A 12 4.33 7.23 0.40
CA TYR A 12 5.00 8.40 0.96
C TYR A 12 4.06 9.61 1.13
N LYS A 13 3.15 9.85 0.18
CA LYS A 13 2.19 10.96 0.24
C LYS A 13 0.92 10.61 1.03
N ALA A 14 0.67 9.32 1.30
CA ALA A 14 -0.45 8.84 2.10
C ALA A 14 -0.15 8.81 3.60
N GLN A 15 1.13 8.96 4.00
CA GLN A 15 1.57 8.96 5.39
C GLN A 15 0.72 9.94 6.22
N SER A 16 0.24 9.48 7.39
CA SER A 16 -0.69 10.18 8.32
C SER A 16 -2.16 10.34 7.88
N LYS A 17 -2.60 9.69 6.79
CA LYS A 17 -4.01 9.69 6.38
C LYS A 17 -4.69 8.35 6.67
N THR A 18 -5.89 8.40 7.24
CA THR A 18 -6.79 7.24 7.37
C THR A 18 -7.82 7.32 6.26
N LEU A 19 -7.92 6.28 5.42
CA LEU A 19 -8.84 6.25 4.28
C LEU A 19 -9.93 5.21 4.54
N PRO A 20 -11.22 5.59 4.53
CA PRO A 20 -12.32 4.65 4.79
C PRO A 20 -12.46 3.62 3.66
N ASN A 21 -12.12 3.99 2.43
CA ASN A 21 -12.07 3.11 1.27
C ASN A 21 -10.74 3.34 0.53
N VAL A 22 -10.01 2.27 0.24
CA VAL A 22 -8.72 2.33 -0.45
C VAL A 22 -8.60 1.20 -1.47
N ILE A 23 -8.04 1.53 -2.64
CA ILE A 23 -7.69 0.57 -3.68
C ILE A 23 -6.17 0.49 -3.70
N VAL A 24 -5.61 -0.71 -3.54
CA VAL A 24 -4.16 -0.94 -3.47
C VAL A 24 -3.70 -1.89 -4.57
N ASP A 25 -2.53 -1.62 -5.14
CA ASP A 25 -1.86 -2.53 -6.09
C ASP A 25 -0.64 -3.18 -5.42
N LEU A 26 -0.83 -4.38 -4.89
CA LEU A 26 0.23 -5.14 -4.20
C LEU A 26 1.19 -5.83 -5.16
N GLU A 27 0.81 -6.03 -6.42
CA GLU A 27 1.66 -6.71 -7.40
C GLU A 27 2.76 -5.79 -7.93
N SER A 28 2.55 -4.47 -7.91
CA SER A 28 3.59 -3.48 -8.20
C SER A 28 4.53 -3.23 -7.01
N CYS A 29 4.25 -3.80 -5.83
CA CYS A 29 5.13 -3.64 -4.67
C CYS A 29 6.38 -4.51 -4.82
N HIS A 30 7.54 -3.87 -4.60
CA HIS A 30 8.85 -4.53 -4.58
C HIS A 30 9.33 -4.84 -3.16
N LYS A 31 8.73 -4.21 -2.15
CA LYS A 31 9.07 -4.38 -0.73
C LYS A 31 7.80 -4.59 0.09
N THR A 32 7.84 -5.55 0.99
CA THR A 32 6.80 -5.90 1.96
C THR A 32 6.47 -4.72 2.87
N GLN A 33 7.46 -3.88 3.24
CA GLN A 33 7.19 -2.66 4.00
C GLN A 33 6.23 -1.69 3.29
N LEU A 34 6.36 -1.53 1.97
CA LEU A 34 5.51 -0.62 1.20
C LEU A 34 4.09 -1.17 1.12
N ALA A 35 3.95 -2.49 0.90
CA ALA A 35 2.66 -3.18 0.94
C ALA A 35 1.97 -3.02 2.31
N TYR A 36 2.72 -3.16 3.41
CA TYR A 36 2.21 -2.95 4.76
C TYR A 36 1.70 -1.52 4.95
N VAL A 37 2.47 -0.51 4.53
CA VAL A 37 2.05 0.90 4.62
C VAL A 37 0.75 1.12 3.85
N MET A 38 0.67 0.67 2.59
CA MET A 38 -0.53 0.81 1.75
C MET A 38 -1.78 0.21 2.39
N VAL A 39 -1.69 -0.99 2.96
CA VAL A 39 -2.81 -1.67 3.61
C VAL A 39 -3.16 -1.05 4.96
N SER A 40 -2.17 -0.57 5.73
CA SER A 40 -2.37 0.03 7.06
C SER A 40 -3.21 1.31 7.04
N HIS A 41 -3.37 1.93 5.87
CA HIS A 41 -4.24 3.10 5.69
C HIS A 41 -5.73 2.75 5.67
N ALA A 42 -6.08 1.49 5.41
CA ALA A 42 -7.46 1.01 5.46
C ALA A 42 -7.92 0.85 6.91
N THR A 43 -9.16 1.22 7.21
CA THR A 43 -9.76 1.05 8.56
C THR A 43 -10.47 -0.28 8.74
N SER A 44 -10.80 -0.97 7.64
CA SER A 44 -11.55 -2.22 7.63
C SER A 44 -11.23 -3.02 6.37
N LEU A 45 -11.49 -4.33 6.41
CA LEU A 45 -11.31 -5.20 5.24
C LEU A 45 -12.35 -4.88 4.14
N ASP A 46 -13.57 -4.51 4.51
CA ASP A 46 -14.62 -4.13 3.55
C ASP A 46 -14.25 -2.86 2.76
N GLY A 47 -13.50 -1.95 3.39
CA GLY A 47 -12.96 -0.75 2.75
C GLY A 47 -11.68 -0.97 1.95
N LEU A 48 -11.15 -2.20 1.88
CA LEU A 48 -9.92 -2.52 1.18
C LEU A 48 -10.19 -3.30 -0.11
N LEU A 49 -9.86 -2.72 -1.26
CA LEU A 49 -9.88 -3.40 -2.54
C LEU A 49 -8.45 -3.65 -3.03
N ILE A 50 -8.14 -4.90 -3.36
CA ILE A 50 -6.90 -5.25 -4.05
C ILE A 50 -7.17 -5.19 -5.55
N LEU A 51 -6.43 -4.32 -6.26
CA LEU A 51 -6.68 -3.99 -7.66
C LEU A 51 -6.57 -5.21 -8.60
N ARG A 52 -5.67 -6.13 -8.30
CA ARG A 52 -5.39 -7.33 -9.12
C ARG A 52 -4.79 -8.47 -8.27
N PRO A 53 -4.87 -9.73 -8.74
CA PRO A 53 -4.14 -10.83 -8.11
C PRO A 53 -2.64 -10.52 -8.00
N PHE A 54 -2.03 -10.96 -6.90
CA PHE A 54 -0.60 -10.74 -6.61
C PHE A 54 0.03 -12.04 -6.05
N ASP A 55 1.35 -12.20 -6.20
CA ASP A 55 2.07 -13.32 -5.57
C ASP A 55 2.17 -13.08 -4.05
N PRO A 56 1.65 -13.98 -3.18
CA PRO A 56 1.75 -13.87 -1.73
C PRO A 56 3.17 -13.67 -1.21
N LYS A 57 4.20 -14.14 -1.95
CA LYS A 57 5.60 -13.95 -1.58
C LYS A 57 6.00 -12.47 -1.48
N ARG A 58 5.32 -11.58 -2.23
CA ARG A 58 5.57 -10.13 -2.23
C ARG A 58 5.23 -9.44 -0.91
N VAL A 59 4.41 -10.06 -0.06
CA VAL A 59 4.00 -9.51 1.25
C VAL A 59 4.43 -10.39 2.43
N GLN A 60 5.09 -11.50 2.15
CA GLN A 60 5.56 -12.48 3.14
C GLN A 60 7.08 -12.40 3.36
N SER A 61 7.75 -11.37 2.81
CA SER A 61 9.20 -11.25 2.99
C SER A 61 9.50 -10.84 4.44
N HIS A 62 10.55 -11.44 5.03
CA HIS A 62 11.00 -11.02 6.35
C HIS A 62 11.56 -9.59 6.27
N ALA A 63 11.03 -8.69 7.10
CA ALA A 63 11.48 -7.29 7.16
C ALA A 63 13.01 -7.16 7.33
N SER A 64 13.66 -8.12 8.02
CA SER A 64 15.11 -8.18 8.19
C SER A 64 15.89 -8.35 6.89
N GLN A 65 15.30 -8.96 5.86
CA GLN A 65 15.94 -9.16 4.55
C GLN A 65 15.92 -7.87 3.70
N GLU A 66 14.96 -6.96 3.94
CA GLU A 66 14.75 -5.76 3.13
C GLU A 66 15.68 -4.59 3.48
N PHE A 67 16.38 -4.67 4.61
CA PHE A 67 17.36 -3.67 5.06
C PHE A 67 18.80 -3.99 4.62
N GLN A 68 19.01 -5.04 3.82
CA GLN A 68 20.35 -5.45 3.36
C GLN A 68 20.70 -4.99 1.94
N ASP A 69 19.88 -4.13 1.33
CA ASP A 69 20.15 -3.48 0.03
C ASP A 69 20.73 -2.06 0.19
#